data_AF-A0A2G6HAD0-F1
#
_entry.id   AF-A0A2G6HAD0-F1
#
_cell.length_a   1.000
_cell.length_b   1.000
_cell.length_c   1.000
_cell.angle_alpha   90.00
_cell.angle_beta   90.00
_cell.angle_gamma   90.00
#
_symmetry.space_group_name_H-M   'P 1'
#
loop_
_entity.id
_entity.type
_entity.pdbx_description
1 polymer ?
#
loop_
_entity_poly.entity_id
_entity_poly.type
_entity_poly.pdbx_seq_one_letter_code
_entity_poly.pdbx_strand_id
1 'polypeptide(L)'
;MFGNRSLGRSAAVVDSRQLSDLAKAFADPDKVALLKEGKDLVTVLDITKPIEIKLEENLGQVRSILADLISTFSETPPSIDTAKKHLGTSVRVRSLAADLAKRLKEISDKEFEDDDE
;
A
#
# COMPACT_ATOMS: atom_id res chain seq x y z
N MET A 1 3.91 15.80 41.39
CA MET A 1 3.34 16.77 40.44
C MET A 1 3.26 16.13 39.06
N PHE A 2 2.23 16.50 38.33
CA PHE A 2 1.47 15.77 37.31
C PHE A 2 2.19 15.43 36.00
N GLY A 3 1.74 14.33 35.37
CA GLY A 3 1.97 14.03 33.95
C GLY A 3 1.46 12.64 33.57
N ASN A 4 0.14 12.49 33.37
CA ASN A 4 -0.48 11.26 32.88
C ASN A 4 0.15 10.83 31.53
N ARG A 5 0.91 9.71 31.53
CA ARG A 5 1.42 9.06 30.31
C ARG A 5 0.32 8.56 29.37
N SER A 6 -0.95 8.55 29.82
CA SER A 6 -2.10 8.11 29.01
C SER A 6 -2.66 9.18 28.08
N LEU A 7 -2.10 10.40 28.06
CA LEU A 7 -2.44 11.48 27.12
C LEU A 7 -1.33 11.77 26.11
N GLY A 8 -0.35 10.87 25.99
CA GLY A 8 0.59 10.90 24.88
C GLY A 8 -0.17 10.57 23.60
N ARG A 9 -0.69 11.59 22.91
CA ARG A 9 -0.96 11.50 21.47
C ARG A 9 0.21 10.75 20.87
N SER A 10 -0.04 9.58 20.28
CA SER A 10 0.95 8.77 19.61
C SER A 10 1.88 9.71 18.84
N ALA A 11 3.17 9.69 19.18
CA ALA A 11 4.10 10.62 18.56
C ALA A 11 3.99 10.43 17.04
N ALA A 12 3.62 11.50 16.33
CA ALA A 12 3.54 11.48 14.86
C ALA A 12 4.91 11.22 14.20
N VAL A 13 5.96 11.16 15.00
CA VAL A 13 7.34 10.85 14.62
C VAL A 13 7.84 9.79 15.58
N VAL A 14 8.09 8.60 15.06
CA VAL A 14 8.66 7.47 15.80
C VAL A 14 10.18 7.41 15.61
N ASP A 15 10.70 8.00 14.54
CA ASP A 15 12.14 8.06 14.23
C ASP A 15 12.58 9.50 13.86
N SER A 16 13.67 9.96 14.47
CA SER A 16 14.35 11.23 14.15
C SER A 16 14.61 11.46 12.66
N ARG A 17 14.77 10.40 11.86
CA ARG A 17 14.95 10.48 10.40
C ARG A 17 13.71 11.00 9.68
N GLN A 18 12.54 10.84 10.29
CA GLN A 18 11.27 11.30 9.76
C GLN A 18 11.04 12.79 9.99
N LEU A 19 11.91 13.51 10.71
CA LEU A 19 11.78 14.95 10.93
C LEU A 19 11.87 15.76 9.63
N SER A 20 12.69 15.31 8.68
CA SER A 20 12.75 15.95 7.35
C SER A 20 11.48 15.73 6.55
N ASP A 21 10.84 14.57 6.69
CA ASP A 21 9.59 14.25 5.99
C ASP A 21 8.38 14.87 6.68
N LEU A 22 8.45 15.04 8.01
CA LEU A 22 7.49 15.82 8.79
C LEU A 22 7.50 17.28 8.34
N ALA A 23 8.67 17.89 8.15
CA ALA A 23 8.79 19.27 7.67
C ALA A 23 8.16 19.45 6.28
N LYS A 24 8.33 18.48 5.38
CA LYS A 24 7.67 18.46 4.06
C LYS A 24 6.17 18.23 4.18
N ALA A 25 5.72 17.39 5.11
CA ALA A 25 4.30 17.16 5.37
C ALA A 25 3.61 18.40 5.98
N PHE A 26 4.31 19.23 6.76
CA PHE A 26 3.79 20.49 7.27
C PHE A 26 3.65 21.60 6.22
N ALA A 27 4.37 21.50 5.10
CA ALA A 27 4.25 22.43 3.97
C ALA A 27 2.99 22.16 3.11
N ASP A 28 2.30 21.04 3.34
CA ASP A 28 1.13 20.61 2.59
C ASP A 28 -0.11 20.60 3.50
N PRO A 29 -1.10 21.47 3.26
CA PRO A 29 -2.26 21.64 4.13
C PRO A 29 -3.10 20.36 4.27
N ASP A 30 -3.13 19.50 3.26
CA ASP A 30 -3.92 18.26 3.26
C ASP A 30 -3.24 17.19 4.12
N LYS A 31 -1.90 17.10 4.04
CA LYS A 31 -1.11 16.23 4.93
C LYS A 31 -1.22 16.69 6.39
N VAL A 32 -1.25 18.00 6.63
CA VAL A 32 -1.47 18.56 7.97
C VAL A 32 -2.84 18.22 8.53
N ALA A 33 -3.90 18.23 7.71
CA ALA A 33 -5.23 17.83 8.15
C ALA A 33 -5.25 16.36 8.62
N LEU A 34 -4.62 15.47 7.84
CA LEU A 34 -4.53 14.05 8.18
C LEU A 34 -3.67 13.77 9.42
N LEU A 35 -2.60 14.53 9.64
CA LEU A 35 -1.80 14.47 10.87
C LEU A 35 -2.60 14.98 12.08
N LYS A 36 -3.44 16.01 11.91
CA LYS A 36 -4.31 16.55 12.98
C LYS A 36 -5.41 15.57 13.39
N GLU A 37 -5.90 14.76 12.44
CA GLU A 37 -6.83 13.63 12.69
C GLU A 37 -6.18 12.49 13.50
N GLY A 38 -4.86 12.53 13.71
CA GLY A 38 -4.12 11.55 14.50
C GLY A 38 -3.57 10.38 13.70
N LYS A 39 -3.53 10.48 12.37
CA LYS A 39 -2.83 9.48 11.53
C LYS A 39 -1.32 9.65 11.70
N ASP A 40 -0.62 8.51 11.67
CA ASP A 40 0.85 8.50 11.70
C ASP A 40 1.43 9.06 10.39
N LEU A 41 2.60 9.69 10.49
CA LEU A 41 3.28 10.32 9.35
C LEU A 41 3.55 9.31 8.22
N VAL A 42 3.91 8.07 8.54
CA VAL A 42 4.11 7.02 7.54
C VAL A 42 2.82 6.76 6.76
N THR A 43 1.69 6.67 7.46
CA THR A 43 0.37 6.48 6.85
C THR A 43 -0.07 7.69 6.04
N VAL A 44 0.22 8.91 6.50
CA VAL A 44 -0.12 10.13 5.75
C VAL A 44 0.69 10.23 4.47
N LEU A 45 2.00 9.96 4.53
CA LEU A 45 2.86 9.93 3.36
C LEU A 45 2.40 8.86 2.38
N ASP A 46 2.06 7.67 2.86
CA ASP A 46 1.55 6.60 2.01
C ASP A 46 0.21 6.98 1.37
N ILE A 47 -0.76 7.52 2.12
CA ILE A 47 -2.06 7.95 1.56
C ILE A 47 -1.88 9.06 0.51
N THR A 48 -0.96 9.98 0.72
CA THR A 48 -0.75 11.14 -0.16
C THR A 48 0.27 10.92 -1.27
N LYS A 49 0.88 9.73 -1.37
CA LYS A 49 1.73 9.37 -2.51
C LYS A 49 0.94 9.45 -3.83
N PRO A 50 1.57 9.99 -4.90
CA PRO A 50 1.05 9.92 -6.27
C PRO A 50 0.68 8.48 -6.67
N ILE A 51 -0.36 8.35 -7.49
CA ILE A 51 -0.90 7.04 -7.88
C ILE A 51 0.12 6.26 -8.72
N GLU A 52 0.95 6.93 -9.50
CA GLU A 52 1.98 6.37 -10.36
C GLU A 52 3.04 5.65 -9.52
N ILE A 53 3.56 6.35 -8.50
CA ILE A 53 4.56 5.80 -7.56
C ILE A 53 3.95 4.62 -6.79
N LYS A 54 2.70 4.75 -6.34
CA LYS A 54 1.98 3.67 -5.67
C LYS A 54 1.81 2.44 -6.54
N LEU A 55 1.45 2.61 -7.81
CA LEU A 55 1.26 1.49 -8.72
C LEU A 55 2.59 0.77 -8.95
N GLU A 56 3.67 1.50 -9.21
CA GLU A 56 5.00 0.93 -9.44
C GLU A 56 5.50 0.16 -8.20
N GLU A 57 5.52 0.80 -7.02
CA GLU A 57 6.01 0.19 -5.79
C GLU A 57 5.17 -1.03 -5.38
N ASN A 58 3.84 -0.90 -5.36
CA ASN A 58 2.97 -1.94 -4.83
C ASN A 58 2.80 -3.12 -5.80
N LEU A 59 2.74 -2.89 -7.11
CA LEU A 59 2.72 -3.99 -8.09
C LEU A 59 4.05 -4.76 -8.05
N GLY A 60 5.17 -4.05 -7.89
CA GLY A 60 6.47 -4.67 -7.70
C GLY A 60 6.52 -5.57 -6.46
N GLN A 61 6.03 -5.08 -5.32
CA GLN A 61 5.96 -5.83 -4.07
C GLN A 61 5.06 -7.07 -4.20
N VAL A 62 3.84 -6.91 -4.74
CA VAL A 62 2.90 -8.04 -4.94
C VAL A 62 3.52 -9.11 -5.84
N ARG A 63 4.19 -8.72 -6.93
CA ARG A 63 4.89 -9.65 -7.82
C ARG A 63 5.99 -10.41 -7.09
N SER A 64 6.81 -9.71 -6.30
CA SER A 64 7.90 -10.35 -5.54
C SER A 64 7.36 -11.37 -4.55
N ILE A 65 6.37 -10.99 -3.74
CA ILE A 65 5.78 -11.86 -2.72
C ILE A 65 5.18 -13.11 -3.38
N LEU A 66 4.46 -12.94 -4.50
CA LEU A 66 3.87 -14.07 -5.22
C LEU A 66 4.95 -15.00 -5.81
N ALA A 67 6.02 -14.44 -6.38
CA ALA A 67 7.13 -15.23 -6.91
C ALA A 67 7.82 -16.04 -5.80
N ASP A 68 8.08 -15.41 -4.65
CA ASP A 68 8.70 -16.06 -3.49
C ASP A 68 7.81 -17.19 -2.95
N LEU A 69 6.50 -16.96 -2.85
CA LEU A 69 5.54 -17.99 -2.43
C LEU A 69 5.49 -19.17 -3.41
N ILE A 70 5.53 -18.92 -4.72
CA ILE A 70 5.56 -19.99 -5.74
C ILE A 70 6.87 -20.79 -5.66
N SER A 71 8.01 -20.12 -5.48
CA SER A 71 9.31 -20.80 -5.27
C SER A 71 9.26 -21.69 -4.03
N THR A 72 8.78 -21.15 -2.91
CA THR A 72 8.65 -21.88 -1.64
C THR A 72 7.70 -23.08 -1.77
N PHE A 73 6.59 -22.93 -2.49
CA PHE A 73 5.67 -24.04 -2.79
C PHE A 73 6.31 -25.16 -3.62
N SER A 74 7.20 -24.78 -4.54
CA SER A 74 7.89 -25.72 -5.42
C SER A 74 8.99 -26.49 -4.66
N GLU A 75 9.69 -25.82 -3.75
CA GLU A 75 10.72 -26.41 -2.89
C GLU A 75 10.11 -27.25 -1.75
N THR A 76 9.04 -26.74 -1.14
CA THR A 76 8.36 -27.36 0.01
C THR A 76 6.84 -27.35 -0.20
N PRO A 77 6.31 -28.35 -0.91
CA PRO A 77 4.88 -28.46 -1.14
C PRO A 77 4.11 -28.57 0.19
N PRO A 78 3.09 -27.73 0.42
CA PRO A 78 2.32 -27.80 1.66
C PRO A 78 1.42 -29.04 1.69
N SER A 79 0.97 -29.39 2.90
CA SER A 79 -0.04 -30.44 3.06
C SER A 79 -1.36 -30.07 2.39
N ILE A 80 -2.15 -31.08 2.02
CA ILE A 80 -3.47 -30.92 1.38
C ILE A 80 -4.40 -30.02 2.22
N ASP A 81 -4.37 -30.16 3.54
CA ASP A 81 -5.22 -29.37 4.45
C ASP A 81 -4.84 -27.88 4.44
N THR A 82 -3.53 -27.59 4.42
CA THR A 82 -3.03 -26.21 4.30
C THR A 82 -3.41 -25.62 2.93
N ALA A 83 -3.27 -26.40 1.86
CA ALA A 83 -3.66 -25.98 0.51
C ALA A 83 -5.16 -25.65 0.43
N LYS A 84 -6.04 -26.51 0.96
CA LYS A 84 -7.49 -26.27 1.00
C LYS A 84 -7.86 -25.02 1.79
N LYS A 85 -7.20 -24.79 2.94
CA LYS A 85 -7.44 -23.61 3.79
C LYS A 85 -7.11 -22.30 3.05
N HIS A 86 -6.05 -22.28 2.25
CA HIS A 86 -5.58 -21.06 1.59
C HIS A 86 -6.03 -20.89 0.14
N LEU A 87 -6.65 -21.92 -0.46
CA LEU A 87 -7.17 -21.88 -1.83
C LEU A 87 -8.16 -20.72 -2.04
N GLY A 88 -9.11 -20.52 -1.12
CA GLY A 88 -10.09 -19.44 -1.22
C GLY A 88 -9.46 -18.05 -1.22
N THR A 89 -8.43 -17.84 -0.38
CA THR A 89 -7.68 -16.58 -0.34
C THR A 89 -6.91 -16.35 -1.65
N SER A 90 -6.25 -17.39 -2.17
CA SER A 90 -5.53 -17.31 -3.44
C SER A 90 -6.44 -16.92 -4.61
N VAL A 91 -7.64 -17.50 -4.69
CA VAL A 91 -8.64 -17.16 -5.73
C VAL A 91 -9.08 -15.70 -5.62
N ARG A 92 -9.27 -15.17 -4.40
CA ARG A 92 -9.62 -13.75 -4.20
C ARG A 92 -8.48 -12.82 -4.64
N VAL A 93 -7.24 -13.15 -4.29
CA VAL A 93 -6.06 -12.39 -4.74
C VAL A 93 -6.00 -12.36 -6.27
N ARG A 94 -6.24 -13.48 -6.94
CA ARG A 94 -6.31 -13.56 -8.40
C ARG A 94 -7.41 -12.63 -8.97
N SER A 95 -8.60 -12.63 -8.37
CA SER A 95 -9.71 -11.77 -8.82
C SER A 95 -9.35 -10.29 -8.72
N LEU A 96 -8.80 -9.87 -7.58
CA LEU A 96 -8.40 -8.47 -7.37
C LEU A 96 -7.32 -8.04 -8.36
N ALA A 97 -6.34 -8.90 -8.62
CA ALA A 97 -5.31 -8.63 -9.63
C ALA A 97 -5.90 -8.50 -11.04
N ALA A 98 -6.87 -9.35 -11.39
CA ALA A 98 -7.56 -9.28 -12.68
C ALA A 98 -8.42 -8.01 -12.83
N ASP A 99 -9.14 -7.63 -11.78
CA ASP A 99 -9.95 -6.40 -11.77
C ASP A 99 -9.07 -5.15 -11.91
N LEU A 100 -7.93 -5.11 -11.23
CA LEU A 100 -6.96 -4.03 -11.37
C LEU A 100 -6.38 -3.96 -12.79
N ALA A 101 -5.97 -5.10 -13.35
CA ALA A 101 -5.46 -5.18 -14.72
C ALA A 101 -6.52 -4.72 -15.74
N LYS A 102 -7.79 -5.09 -15.56
CA LYS A 102 -8.89 -4.64 -16.40
C LYS A 102 -9.04 -3.11 -16.37
N ARG A 103 -9.03 -2.49 -15.19
CA ARG A 103 -9.16 -1.03 -15.06
C ARG A 103 -7.98 -0.29 -15.68
N LEU A 104 -6.76 -0.79 -15.48
CA LEU A 104 -5.56 -0.21 -16.10
C LEU A 104 -5.65 -0.29 -17.63
N LYS A 105 -6.12 -1.43 -18.16
CA LYS A 105 -6.34 -1.62 -19.58
C LYS A 105 -7.43 -0.69 -20.13
N GLU A 106 -8.56 -0.54 -19.44
CA GLU A 106 -9.62 0.39 -19.88
C GLU A 106 -9.14 1.85 -19.94
N ILE A 107 -8.22 2.24 -19.06
CA ILE A 107 -7.63 3.59 -19.09
C ILE A 107 -6.62 3.70 -20.24
N SER A 108 -5.75 2.70 -20.42
CA SER A 108 -4.78 2.71 -21.51
C SER A 108 -5.44 2.67 -22.89
N ASP A 109 -6.54 1.92 -23.03
CA ASP A 109 -7.24 1.77 -24.30
C ASP A 109 -8.03 3.05 -24.67
N LYS A 110 -8.54 3.79 -23.68
CA LYS A 110 -9.21 5.10 -23.93
C LYS A 110 -8.27 6.17 -24.46
N GLU A 111 -7.01 6.16 -24.02
CA GLU A 111 -5.99 7.08 -24.52
C GLU A 111 -5.75 6.92 -26.02
N PHE A 112 -6.05 5.75 -26.61
CA PHE A 112 -5.97 5.52 -28.05
C PHE A 112 -7.21 5.95 -28.84
N GLU A 113 -8.39 6.07 -28.22
CA GLU A 113 -9.62 6.48 -28.92
C GLU A 113 -9.75 8.01 -29.04
N ASP A 114 -9.19 8.77 -28.08
CA ASP A 114 -9.25 10.24 -28.07
C ASP A 114 -8.19 10.91 -28.98
N ASP A 115 -7.18 10.18 -29.45
CA ASP A 115 -6.10 10.67 -30.34
C ASP A 115 -6.41 10.51 -31.85
N ASP A 116 -7.55 9.87 -32.20
CA ASP A 116 -7.97 9.56 -33.58
C ASP A 116 -9.10 10.48 -34.12
N GLU A 117 -9.53 11.53 -33.38
CA GLU A 117 -10.48 12.59 -33.84
C GLU A 117 -9.79 13.94 -34.15
#